data_AF-Q823S0-F1
#
_entry.id   AF-Q823S0-F1
#
_cell.length_a   1.000
_cell.length_b   1.000
_cell.length_c   1.000
_cell.angle_alpha   90.00
_cell.angle_beta   90.00
_cell.angle_gamma   90.00
#
_symmetry.space_group_name_H-M   'P 1'
#
loop_
_entity.id
_entity.type
_entity.pdbx_description
1 polymer ?
#
loop_
_entity_poly.entity_id
_entity_poly.type
_entity_poly.pdbx_seq_one_letter_code
_entity_poly.pdbx_strand_id
1 'polypeptide(L)'
;MFLASIIIPAHTHLPPPPPGKDVEASPTLYVPKHLVNPNSRLSKFQKVVSCIPGIGLLVAAHLFHQKRALSQEYSKLEYSPNEECTNKTCASLDPKHLNAPLSIAVQGGLGLLFPFMLLVIVAAALIALVTSIQSLFCCTSPNQRA
;
A
#
# COMPACT_ATOMS: atom_id res chain seq x y z
N MET A 1 8.37 -12.79 -5.28
CA MET A 1 8.97 -11.43 -5.40
C MET A 1 9.14 -11.13 -6.89
N PHE A 2 8.35 -10.22 -7.48
CA PHE A 2 8.37 -9.93 -8.92
C PHE A 2 9.17 -8.65 -9.19
N LEU A 3 10.50 -8.77 -9.15
CA LEU A 3 11.40 -7.74 -9.66
C LEU A 3 11.65 -7.98 -11.15
N ALA A 4 11.88 -6.92 -11.91
CA ALA A 4 12.40 -6.94 -13.27
C ALA A 4 13.72 -6.21 -13.29
N SER A 5 14.69 -6.79 -14.01
CA SER A 5 15.90 -6.09 -14.42
C SER A 5 15.54 -5.08 -15.50
N ILE A 6 15.88 -3.81 -15.29
CA ILE A 6 15.69 -2.75 -16.28
C ILE A 6 16.95 -1.90 -16.36
N ILE A 7 17.15 -1.32 -17.54
CA ILE A 7 18.19 -0.32 -17.80
C ILE A 7 17.47 0.96 -18.19
N ILE A 8 17.79 2.06 -17.55
CA ILE A 8 17.34 3.39 -17.98
C ILE A 8 18.36 3.85 -19.03
N PRO A 9 17.97 4.05 -20.30
CA PRO A 9 18.90 4.53 -21.31
C PRO A 9 19.39 5.94 -20.98
N ALA A 10 20.53 6.34 -21.55
CA ALA A 10 20.99 7.72 -21.46
C ALA A 10 19.89 8.67 -21.95
N HIS A 11 19.65 9.74 -21.20
CA HIS A 11 18.59 10.70 -21.48
C HIS A 11 18.86 12.02 -20.76
N THR A 12 18.14 13.06 -21.17
CA THR A 12 18.28 14.40 -20.59
C THR A 12 17.12 14.64 -19.62
N HIS A 13 17.44 15.11 -18.41
CA HIS A 13 16.43 15.58 -17.46
C HIS A 13 15.99 17.00 -17.81
N LEU A 14 14.68 17.25 -17.84
CA LEU A 14 14.14 18.60 -17.96
C LEU A 14 14.23 19.36 -16.62
N PRO A 15 14.40 20.70 -16.63
CA PRO A 15 14.63 21.53 -15.43
C PRO A 15 13.37 21.64 -14.55
N PRO A 16 13.49 21.96 -13.24
CA PRO A 16 14.31 23.07 -12.72
C PRO A 16 15.37 22.72 -11.64
N PRO A 17 16.56 23.39 -11.57
CA PRO A 17 17.12 24.54 -12.33
C PRO A 17 18.30 24.18 -13.32
N PRO A 18 18.81 25.09 -14.20
CA PRO A 18 19.45 24.73 -15.49
C PRO A 18 20.98 24.51 -15.47
N PRO A 19 21.58 23.94 -16.56
CA PRO A 19 20.96 23.38 -17.77
C PRO A 19 20.60 21.89 -17.60
N GLY A 20 19.75 21.37 -18.50
CA GLY A 20 19.33 19.96 -18.49
C GLY A 20 20.55 19.04 -18.32
N LYS A 21 20.53 18.22 -17.27
CA LYS A 21 21.63 17.31 -16.99
C LYS A 21 21.49 16.14 -17.95
N ASP A 22 22.46 15.98 -18.84
CA ASP A 22 22.62 14.73 -19.57
C ASP A 22 23.01 13.66 -18.57
N VAL A 23 22.22 12.60 -18.55
CA VAL A 23 22.34 11.52 -17.60
C VAL A 23 22.76 10.28 -18.36
N GLU A 24 23.86 9.67 -17.92
CA GLU A 24 24.33 8.42 -18.49
C GLU A 24 23.32 7.28 -18.28
N ALA A 25 23.47 6.23 -19.09
CA ALA A 25 22.67 5.04 -18.94
C ALA A 25 22.87 4.46 -17.54
N SER A 26 21.76 4.10 -16.88
CA SER A 26 21.81 3.47 -15.58
C SER A 26 22.46 2.07 -15.65
N PRO A 27 23.16 1.62 -14.59
CA PRO A 27 23.45 0.19 -14.43
C PRO A 27 22.15 -0.63 -14.40
N THR A 28 22.25 -1.97 -14.47
CA THR A 28 21.06 -2.82 -14.38
C THR A 28 20.40 -2.65 -13.00
N LEU A 29 19.18 -2.11 -13.00
CA LEU A 29 18.36 -1.89 -11.81
C LEU A 29 17.35 -3.01 -11.64
N TYR A 30 17.09 -3.38 -10.39
CA TYR A 30 16.02 -4.32 -10.05
C TYR A 30 14.82 -3.57 -9.50
N VAL A 31 13.81 -3.35 -10.34
CA VAL A 31 12.61 -2.61 -9.97
C VAL A 31 11.37 -3.51 -9.93
N PRO A 32 10.36 -3.20 -9.10
CA PRO A 32 9.09 -3.91 -9.11
C PRO A 32 8.44 -3.94 -10.50
N LYS A 33 8.02 -5.13 -10.95
CA LYS A 33 7.38 -5.30 -12.29
C LYS A 33 6.15 -4.43 -12.52
N HIS A 34 5.44 -4.05 -11.46
CA HIS A 34 4.25 -3.21 -11.57
C HIS A 34 4.57 -1.76 -11.97
N LEU A 35 5.81 -1.28 -11.74
CA LEU A 35 6.26 0.03 -12.21
C LEU A 35 6.61 0.00 -13.69
N VAL A 36 7.08 -1.14 -14.19
CA VAL A 36 7.39 -1.35 -15.61
C VAL A 36 6.11 -1.58 -16.43
N ASN A 37 5.12 -2.26 -15.84
CA ASN A 37 3.83 -2.51 -16.49
C ASN A 37 2.66 -2.25 -15.51
N PRO A 38 2.27 -0.97 -15.34
CA PRO A 38 1.23 -0.57 -14.40
C PRO A 38 -0.17 -1.06 -14.80
N ASN A 39 -0.40 -1.39 -16.07
CA ASN A 39 -1.69 -1.85 -16.61
C ASN A 39 -1.87 -3.37 -16.64
N SER A 40 -0.92 -4.13 -16.08
CA SER A 40 -1.03 -5.57 -15.96
C SER A 40 -2.24 -6.01 -15.13
N ARG A 41 -2.84 -7.17 -15.46
CA ARG A 41 -3.95 -7.76 -14.68
C ARG A 41 -3.61 -7.87 -13.19
N LEU A 42 -2.34 -8.18 -12.87
CA LEU A 42 -1.85 -8.31 -11.51
C LEU A 42 -1.94 -6.99 -10.72
N SER A 43 -1.58 -5.85 -11.33
CA SER A 43 -1.70 -4.52 -10.73
C SER A 43 -3.16 -4.16 -10.40
N LYS A 44 -4.10 -4.50 -11.31
CA LYS A 44 -5.53 -4.30 -11.09
C LYS A 44 -6.06 -5.18 -9.94
N PHE A 45 -5.67 -6.45 -9.90
CA PHE A 45 -6.02 -7.35 -8.79
C PHE A 45 -5.47 -6.86 -7.46
N GLN A 46 -4.23 -6.39 -7.43
CA GLN A 46 -3.60 -5.88 -6.21
C GLN A 46 -4.35 -4.67 -5.65
N LYS A 47 -4.88 -3.77 -6.51
CA LYS A 47 -5.73 -2.66 -6.07
C LYS A 47 -7.03 -3.15 -5.40
N VAL A 48 -7.74 -4.08 -6.03
CA VAL A 48 -9.01 -4.62 -5.50
C VAL A 48 -8.79 -5.36 -4.19
N VAL A 49 -7.74 -6.19 -4.12
CA VAL A 49 -7.42 -6.99 -2.94
C VAL A 49 -6.91 -6.10 -1.78
N SER A 50 -6.33 -4.94 -2.07
CA SER A 50 -5.91 -3.98 -1.03
C SER A 50 -7.07 -3.34 -0.25
N CYS A 51 -8.31 -3.44 -0.75
CA CYS A 51 -9.51 -2.97 -0.03
C CYS A 51 -9.96 -3.92 1.09
N ILE A 52 -9.42 -5.14 1.18
CA ILE A 52 -9.76 -6.09 2.23
C ILE A 52 -8.96 -5.73 3.51
N PRO A 53 -9.61 -5.56 4.68
CA PRO A 53 -8.92 -5.32 5.95
C PRO A 53 -7.85 -6.39 6.22
N GLY A 54 -6.69 -5.99 6.75
CA GLY A 54 -5.55 -6.87 6.98
C GLY A 54 -4.72 -7.15 5.72
N ILE A 55 -5.35 -7.48 4.58
CA ILE A 55 -4.63 -7.65 3.31
C ILE A 55 -4.12 -6.29 2.79
N GLY A 56 -4.92 -5.23 2.92
CA GLY A 56 -4.48 -3.85 2.62
C GLY A 56 -3.25 -3.43 3.41
N LEU A 57 -3.17 -3.79 4.70
CA LEU A 57 -2.02 -3.55 5.58
C LEU A 57 -0.79 -4.36 5.15
N LEU A 58 -0.96 -5.64 4.79
CA LEU A 58 0.13 -6.47 4.25
C LEU A 58 0.66 -5.91 2.92
N VAL A 59 -0.23 -5.48 2.04
CA VAL A 59 0.12 -4.84 0.77
C VAL A 59 0.86 -3.51 1.03
N ALA A 60 0.40 -2.69 1.98
CA ALA A 60 1.06 -1.45 2.36
C ALA A 60 2.47 -1.71 2.92
N ALA A 61 2.63 -2.68 3.81
CA ALA A 61 3.94 -3.08 4.35
C ALA A 61 4.89 -3.57 3.24
N HIS A 62 4.37 -4.35 2.29
CA HIS A 62 5.13 -4.81 1.14
C HIS A 62 5.54 -3.66 0.21
N LEU A 63 4.64 -2.71 -0.07
CA LEU A 63 4.95 -1.50 -0.85
C LEU A 63 6.00 -0.62 -0.14
N PHE A 64 5.96 -0.55 1.19
CA PHE A 64 6.99 0.13 2.00
C PHE A 64 8.36 -0.55 1.85
N HIS A 65 8.39 -1.88 1.95
CA HIS A 65 9.61 -2.64 1.73
C HIS A 65 10.17 -2.44 0.32
N GLN A 66 9.31 -2.43 -0.69
CA GLN A 66 9.70 -2.16 -2.06
C GLN A 66 10.25 -0.75 -2.23
N LYS A 67 9.59 0.27 -1.67
CA LYS A 67 10.08 1.65 -1.71
C LYS A 67 11.47 1.78 -1.07
N ARG A 68 11.72 1.09 0.04
CA ARG A 68 13.02 1.09 0.71
C ARG A 68 14.10 0.40 -0.13
N ALA A 69 13.80 -0.76 -0.71
CA ALA A 69 14.71 -1.47 -1.60
C ALA A 69 15.00 -0.66 -2.88
N LEU A 70 13.98 -0.01 -3.45
CA LEU A 70 14.12 0.86 -4.62
C LEU A 70 14.99 2.08 -4.30
N SER A 71 14.83 2.68 -3.13
CA SER A 71 15.67 3.80 -2.68
C SER A 71 17.14 3.40 -2.53
N GLN A 72 17.43 2.15 -2.17
CA GLN A 72 18.79 1.63 -2.13
C GLN A 72 19.35 1.42 -3.55
N GLU A 73 18.57 0.88 -4.47
CA GLU A 73 18.98 0.81 -5.88
C GLU A 73 19.19 2.21 -6.48
N TYR A 74 18.33 3.17 -6.12
CA TYR A 74 18.42 4.56 -6.57
C TYR A 74 19.63 5.30 -6.00
N SER A 75 20.14 4.90 -4.83
CA SER A 75 21.37 5.46 -4.28
C SER A 75 22.62 5.12 -5.12
N LYS A 76 22.54 4.11 -6.00
CA LYS A 76 23.60 3.81 -6.98
C LYS A 76 23.55 4.73 -8.20
N LEU A 77 22.45 5.43 -8.41
CA LEU A 77 22.34 6.44 -9.45
C LEU A 77 22.72 7.81 -8.88
N GLU A 78 23.44 8.60 -9.67
CA GLU A 78 23.72 10.01 -9.33
C GLU A 78 22.54 10.95 -9.62
N TYR A 79 21.34 10.39 -9.84
CA TYR A 79 20.13 11.11 -10.21
C TYR A 79 18.87 10.41 -9.68
N SER A 80 17.82 11.19 -9.43
CA SER A 80 16.49 10.65 -9.08
C SER A 80 15.59 10.66 -10.31
N PRO A 81 14.89 9.55 -10.63
CA PRO A 81 13.88 9.53 -11.67
C PRO A 81 12.79 10.58 -11.40
N ASN A 82 12.31 11.25 -12.45
CA ASN A 82 11.27 12.27 -12.39
C ASN A 82 10.24 12.04 -13.50
N GLU A 83 8.95 12.21 -13.18
CA GLU A 83 7.82 12.13 -14.11
C GLU A 83 7.95 13.11 -15.31
N GLU A 84 8.68 14.21 -15.13
CA GLU A 84 8.89 15.24 -16.15
C GLU A 84 9.97 14.86 -17.18
N CYS A 85 10.59 13.68 -17.06
CA CYS A 85 11.59 13.23 -18.02
C CYS A 85 10.96 12.86 -19.37
N THR A 86 11.63 13.23 -20.48
CA THR A 86 11.20 12.83 -21.84
C THR A 86 11.22 11.31 -22.04
N ASN A 87 12.11 10.62 -21.31
CA ASN A 87 12.21 9.17 -21.37
C ASN A 87 11.11 8.51 -20.52
N LYS A 88 10.19 7.81 -21.18
CA LYS A 88 9.07 7.10 -20.54
C LYS A 88 9.51 6.09 -19.48
N THR A 89 10.69 5.51 -19.63
CA THR A 89 11.24 4.56 -18.66
C THR A 89 11.59 5.27 -17.36
N CYS A 90 12.28 6.40 -17.44
CA CYS A 90 12.63 7.22 -16.27
C CYS A 90 11.36 7.79 -15.61
N ALA A 91 10.43 8.32 -16.41
CA ALA A 91 9.18 8.87 -15.89
C ALA A 91 8.32 7.82 -15.15
N SER A 92 8.23 6.59 -15.66
CA SER A 92 7.47 5.50 -15.03
C SER A 92 8.11 4.98 -13.73
N LEU A 93 9.40 5.28 -13.52
CA LEU A 93 10.15 4.88 -12.34
C LEU A 93 10.11 5.95 -11.21
N ASP A 94 9.34 7.02 -11.38
CA ASP A 94 9.20 8.08 -10.38
C ASP A 94 8.67 7.52 -9.04
N PRO A 95 9.38 7.73 -7.91
CA PRO A 95 8.93 7.30 -6.59
C PRO A 95 7.56 7.87 -6.18
N LYS A 96 7.10 8.98 -6.77
CA LYS A 96 5.75 9.53 -6.58
C LYS A 96 4.66 8.54 -6.99
N HIS A 97 4.89 7.71 -8.02
CA HIS A 97 3.92 6.70 -8.44
C HIS A 97 3.68 5.62 -7.38
N LEU A 98 4.59 5.42 -6.43
CA LEU A 98 4.38 4.52 -5.30
C LEU A 98 3.64 5.20 -4.13
N ASN A 99 3.71 6.52 -4.00
CA ASN A 99 3.04 7.24 -2.90
C ASN A 99 1.51 7.19 -3.02
N ALA A 100 0.96 7.29 -4.22
CA ALA A 100 -0.49 7.21 -4.46
C ALA A 100 -1.10 5.85 -4.03
N PRO A 101 -0.62 4.69 -4.52
CA PRO A 101 -1.14 3.40 -4.09
C PRO A 101 -0.82 3.11 -2.61
N LEU A 102 0.28 3.63 -2.07
CA LEU A 102 0.61 3.51 -0.65
C LEU A 102 -0.41 4.26 0.22
N SER A 103 -0.74 5.51 -0.13
CA SER A 103 -1.74 6.31 0.59
C SER A 103 -3.12 5.64 0.54
N ILE A 104 -3.53 5.14 -0.63
CA ILE A 104 -4.80 4.41 -0.80
C ILE A 104 -4.79 3.11 0.01
N ALA A 105 -3.69 2.35 0.02
CA ALA A 105 -3.59 1.12 0.79
C ALA A 105 -3.57 1.36 2.31
N VAL A 106 -2.94 2.45 2.76
CA VAL A 106 -2.93 2.85 4.18
C VAL A 106 -4.32 3.34 4.61
N GLN A 107 -4.95 4.22 3.84
CA GLN A 107 -6.30 4.69 4.13
C GLN A 107 -7.34 3.57 4.00
N GLY A 108 -7.23 2.69 3.00
CA GLY A 108 -8.12 1.54 2.86
C GLY A 108 -7.89 0.49 3.93
N GLY A 109 -6.64 0.12 4.18
CA GLY A 109 -6.28 -0.90 5.18
C GLY A 109 -6.57 -0.46 6.60
N LEU A 110 -6.07 0.71 7.02
CA LEU A 110 -6.23 1.23 8.37
C LEU A 110 -7.63 1.86 8.57
N GLY A 111 -8.14 2.54 7.56
CA GLY A 111 -9.44 3.21 7.60
C GLY A 111 -10.62 2.25 7.55
N LEU A 112 -10.49 1.04 7.01
CA LEU A 112 -11.54 0.00 7.13
C LEU A 112 -11.38 -0.87 8.39
N LEU A 113 -10.16 -0.96 8.94
CA LEU A 113 -9.91 -1.68 10.20
C LEU A 113 -10.60 -0.98 11.38
N PHE A 114 -10.54 0.35 11.43
CA PHE A 114 -11.17 1.14 12.49
C PHE A 114 -12.70 0.93 12.62
N PRO A 115 -13.52 1.08 11.56
CA PRO A 115 -14.95 0.82 11.63
C PRO A 115 -15.26 -0.65 11.90
N PHE A 116 -14.45 -1.59 11.41
CA PHE A 116 -14.63 -3.02 11.71
C PHE A 116 -14.43 -3.32 13.20
N MET A 117 -13.37 -2.78 13.81
CA MET A 117 -13.12 -2.93 15.25
C MET A 117 -14.23 -2.30 16.08
N LEU A 118 -14.72 -1.12 15.68
CA LEU A 118 -15.86 -0.47 16.32
C LEU A 118 -17.11 -1.38 16.30
N LEU A 119 -17.38 -2.00 15.15
CA LEU A 119 -18.53 -2.87 14.96
C LEU A 119 -18.45 -4.13 15.84
N VAL A 120 -17.25 -4.72 15.97
CA VAL A 120 -16.99 -5.85 16.88
C VAL A 120 -17.19 -5.45 18.34
N ILE A 121 -16.69 -4.28 18.76
CA ILE A 121 -16.87 -3.78 20.13
C ILE A 121 -18.35 -3.56 20.44
N VAL A 122 -19.11 -2.94 19.53
CA VAL A 122 -20.55 -2.72 19.69
C VAL A 122 -21.29 -4.05 19.80
N ALA A 123 -20.99 -5.01 18.93
CA ALA A 123 -21.60 -6.34 18.98
C ALA A 123 -21.30 -7.07 20.30
N ALA A 124 -20.05 -7.02 20.77
CA ALA A 124 -19.64 -7.61 22.04
C ALA A 124 -20.35 -6.96 23.24
N ALA A 125 -20.49 -5.63 23.23
CA ALA A 125 -21.23 -4.90 24.26
C ALA A 125 -22.72 -5.28 24.29
N LEU A 126 -23.35 -5.44 23.12
CA LEU A 126 -24.74 -5.91 23.02
C LEU A 126 -24.89 -7.34 23.56
N ILE A 127 -23.97 -8.25 23.22
CA ILE A 127 -23.99 -9.63 23.75
C ILE A 127 -23.79 -9.64 25.27
N ALA A 128 -22.84 -8.85 25.78
CA ALA A 128 -22.61 -8.71 27.22
C ALA A 128 -23.83 -8.14 27.95
N LEU A 129 -24.53 -7.18 27.34
CA LEU A 129 -25.77 -6.61 27.88
C LEU A 129 -26.89 -7.66 27.91
N VAL A 130 -27.10 -8.39 26.81
CA VAL A 130 -28.12 -9.44 26.72
C VAL A 130 -27.86 -10.56 27.73
N THR A 131 -26.61 -11.02 27.84
CA THR A 131 -26.23 -12.05 28.82
C THR A 131 -26.38 -11.57 30.25
N SER A 132 -26.06 -10.31 30.55
CA SER A 132 -26.30 -9.70 31.85
C SER A 132 -27.80 -9.65 32.19
N ILE A 133 -28.65 -9.22 31.24
CA ILE A 133 -30.11 -9.20 31.41
C ILE A 133 -30.66 -10.63 31.63
N GLN A 134 -30.24 -11.61 30.84
CA GLN A 134 -30.65 -13.01 31.02
C GLN A 134 -30.25 -13.53 32.41
N SER A 135 -29.06 -13.21 32.90
CA SER A 135 -28.62 -13.62 34.24
C SER A 135 -29.48 -12.98 35.35
N LEU A 136 -29.92 -11.73 35.17
CA LEU A 136 -30.83 -11.04 36.10
C LEU A 136 -32.22 -11.68 36.12
N PHE A 137 -32.77 -12.06 34.97
CA PHE A 137 -34.09 -12.69 34.85
C PHE A 137 -34.11 -14.17 35.28
N CYS A 138 -33.02 -14.92 35.07
CA CYS A 138 -32.92 -16.30 35.58
C CYS A 138 -32.81 -16.37 37.10
N CYS A 139 -32.17 -15.38 37.74
CA CYS A 139 -32.10 -15.30 39.21
C CYS A 139 -33.37 -14.77 39.87
N THR A 140 -34.33 -14.25 39.09
CA THR A 140 -35.64 -13.77 39.57
C THR A 140 -36.79 -14.73 39.21
N SER A 141 -36.51 -15.97 38.82
CA SER A 141 -37.55 -17.01 38.84
C SER A 141 -37.81 -17.38 40.31
N PRO A 142 -38.92 -16.93 40.93
CA PRO A 142 -39.25 -17.38 42.25
C PRO A 142 -39.58 -18.86 42.10
N ASN A 143 -38.90 -19.67 42.89
CA ASN A 143 -39.15 -21.09 43.04
C ASN A 143 -40.66 -21.33 43.32
N GLN A 144 -41.47 -21.50 42.27
CA GLN A 144 -42.75 -22.18 42.35
C GLN A 144 -42.44 -23.67 42.49
N ARG A 145 -42.16 -24.11 43.71
CA ARG A 145 -42.31 -25.51 44.12
C ARG A 145 -42.20 -25.65 45.64
N ALA A 146 -43.27 -26.23 46.17
CA ALA A 146 -43.53 -26.74 47.52
C ALA A 146 -43.92 -25.67 48.56
#